data_AF-A0A2W4PFX5-F1
#
_entry.id   AF-A0A2W4PFX5-F1
#
_cell.length_a   1.000
_cell.length_b   1.000
_cell.length_c   1.000
_cell.angle_alpha   90.00
_cell.angle_beta   90.00
_cell.angle_gamma   90.00
#
_symmetry.space_group_name_H-M   'P 1'
#
loop_
_entity.id
_entity.type
_entity.pdbx_description
1 polymer ?
#
loop_
_entity_poly.entity_id
_entity_poly.type
_entity_poly.pdbx_seq_one_letter_code
_entity_poly.pdbx_strand_id
1 'polypeptide(L)'
;MQKLGNRVPYAWPALRGTETALDLHARINRARIEARVRELAIYARLRLEQFSTLELVTPAAPGQWAGILTARVPGREIADVLEVLRRVHRVRIGSAPLPGSDERALRISLNIFNSHDDIEQLINALRVVIGT
;
A
#
# COMPACT_ATOMS: atom_id res chain seq x y z
N MET A 1 -6.46 28.39 19.10
CA MET A 1 -5.19 28.23 18.35
C MET A 1 -4.04 28.03 19.33
N GLN A 2 -3.55 26.80 19.52
CA GLN A 2 -2.28 26.58 20.24
C GLN A 2 -1.15 27.09 19.35
N LYS A 3 -0.38 28.07 19.84
CA LYS A 3 0.75 28.67 19.11
C LYS A 3 1.83 27.59 18.88
N LEU A 4 2.31 27.45 17.64
CA LEU A 4 3.33 26.48 17.23
C LEU A 4 4.56 26.46 18.18
N GLY A 5 4.92 27.60 18.76
CA GLY A 5 6.09 27.78 19.63
C GLY A 5 6.19 26.80 20.82
N ASN A 6 5.07 26.32 21.38
CA ASN A 6 5.12 25.41 22.54
C ASN A 6 5.29 23.92 22.18
N ARG A 7 5.24 23.54 20.88
CA ARG A 7 5.40 22.15 20.44
C ARG A 7 6.73 21.87 19.72
N VAL A 8 7.42 22.91 19.27
CA VAL A 8 8.69 22.77 18.52
C VAL A 8 9.75 21.97 19.27
N PRO A 9 9.99 22.16 20.59
CA PRO A 9 10.99 21.37 21.30
C PRO A 9 10.72 19.87 21.29
N TYR A 10 9.44 19.48 21.38
CA TYR A 10 9.02 18.07 21.38
C TYR A 10 9.01 17.45 19.97
N ALA A 11 8.77 18.26 18.94
CA ALA A 11 8.81 17.82 17.54
C ALA A 11 10.22 17.84 16.94
N TRP A 12 11.19 18.46 17.63
CA TRP A 12 12.53 18.71 17.11
C TRP A 12 13.27 17.44 16.63
N PRO A 13 13.27 16.31 17.38
CA PRO A 13 13.92 15.10 16.88
C PRO A 13 13.30 14.56 15.58
N ALA A 14 11.97 14.59 15.45
CA ALA A 14 11.28 14.14 14.24
C ALA A 14 11.53 15.06 13.04
N LEU A 15 11.60 16.37 13.28
CA LEU A 15 11.95 17.36 12.25
C LEU A 15 13.37 17.14 11.73
N ARG A 16 14.35 16.90 12.60
CA ARG A 16 15.72 16.55 12.19
C ARG A 16 15.80 15.21 11.47
N GLY A 17 15.00 14.22 11.88
CA GLY A 17 14.90 12.95 11.15
C GLY A 17 14.38 13.12 9.72
N THR A 18 13.51 14.11 9.48
CA THR A 18 12.96 14.40 8.15
C THR A 18 14.04 14.91 7.20
N GLU A 19 14.97 15.74 7.67
CA GLU A 19 16.15 16.19 6.92
C GLU A 19 16.96 14.99 6.41
N THR A 20 17.33 14.08 7.31
CA THR A 20 18.05 12.85 6.97
C THR A 20 17.27 11.97 5.98
N ALA A 21 15.94 11.87 6.12
CA ALA A 21 15.11 11.11 5.20
C ALA A 21 15.10 11.72 3.79
N LEU A 22 15.01 13.04 3.68
CA LEU A 22 15.06 13.75 2.41
C LEU A 22 16.42 13.58 1.72
N ASP A 23 17.51 13.65 2.49
CA ASP A 23 18.87 13.40 2.00
C ASP A 23 19.03 11.97 1.49
N LEU A 24 18.50 10.98 2.21
CA LEU A 24 18.51 9.59 1.76
C LEU A 24 17.77 9.43 0.41
N HIS A 25 16.58 10.02 0.29
CA HIS A 25 15.82 10.00 -0.96
C HIS A 25 16.56 10.67 -2.12
N ALA A 26 17.28 11.78 -1.85
CA ALA A 26 18.10 12.45 -2.84
C ALA A 26 19.28 11.58 -3.28
N ARG A 27 19.97 10.92 -2.35
CA ARG A 27 21.10 10.01 -2.62
C ARG A 27 20.70 8.77 -3.44
N ILE A 28 19.51 8.21 -3.19
CA ILE A 28 19.00 7.06 -3.96
C ILE A 28 18.59 7.47 -5.39
N ASN A 29 18.24 8.76 -5.58
CA ASN A 29 17.60 9.34 -6.76
C ASN A 29 16.08 9.10 -6.80
N ARG A 30 15.30 10.19 -6.82
CA ARG A 30 13.82 10.17 -6.82
C ARG A 30 13.21 9.51 -8.06
N ALA A 31 13.81 9.69 -9.23
CA ALA A 31 13.34 9.04 -10.45
C ALA A 31 13.55 7.51 -10.38
N ARG A 32 14.65 7.06 -9.76
CA ARG A 32 14.90 5.63 -9.52
C ARG A 32 13.90 5.05 -8.52
N ILE A 33 13.58 5.78 -7.45
CA ILE A 33 12.53 5.43 -6.48
C ILE A 33 11.19 5.27 -7.18
N GLU A 34 10.79 6.26 -7.98
CA GLU A 34 9.53 6.24 -8.72
C GLU A 34 9.47 5.06 -9.69
N ALA A 35 10.51 4.85 -10.49
CA ALA A 35 10.57 3.74 -11.44
C ALA A 35 10.41 2.39 -10.73
N ARG A 36 11.09 2.21 -9.58
CA ARG A 36 10.98 0.98 -8.78
C ARG A 36 9.58 0.78 -8.20
N VAL A 37 8.96 1.82 -7.66
CA VAL A 37 7.59 1.73 -7.12
C VAL A 37 6.58 1.44 -8.24
N ARG A 38 6.75 2.05 -9.41
CA ARG A 38 5.91 1.77 -10.59
C ARG A 38 6.07 0.33 -11.08
N GLU A 39 7.30 -0.16 -11.18
CA GLU A 39 7.59 -1.57 -11.53
C GLU A 39 6.84 -2.54 -10.61
N LEU A 40 6.97 -2.35 -9.29
CA LEU A 40 6.30 -3.18 -8.29
C LEU A 40 4.77 -3.07 -8.38
N ALA A 41 4.23 -1.87 -8.59
CA ALA A 41 2.79 -1.67 -8.74
C ALA A 41 2.23 -2.33 -10.01
N ILE A 42 2.96 -2.28 -11.12
CA ILE A 42 2.59 -3.01 -12.34
C ILE A 42 2.58 -4.52 -12.08
N TYR A 43 3.63 -5.04 -11.46
CA TYR A 43 3.71 -6.46 -11.14
C TYR A 43 2.56 -6.90 -10.23
N ALA A 44 2.32 -6.18 -9.13
CA ALA A 44 1.22 -6.47 -8.22
C ALA A 44 -0.14 -6.41 -8.93
N ARG A 45 -0.38 -5.41 -9.78
CA ARG A 45 -1.62 -5.31 -10.58
C ARG A 45 -1.81 -6.55 -11.45
N LEU A 46 -0.81 -6.93 -12.25
CA LEU A 46 -0.89 -8.09 -13.14
C LEU A 46 -1.20 -9.38 -12.38
N ARG A 47 -0.69 -9.49 -11.15
CA ARG A 47 -0.94 -10.64 -10.27
C ARG A 47 -2.34 -10.61 -9.64
N LEU A 48 -2.84 -9.44 -9.27
CA LEU A 48 -4.18 -9.26 -8.70
C LEU A 48 -5.28 -9.44 -9.76
N GLU A 49 -5.02 -9.07 -11.01
CA GLU A 49 -5.95 -9.25 -12.14
C GLU A 49 -6.21 -10.74 -12.47
N GLN A 50 -5.43 -11.67 -11.90
CA GLN A 50 -5.66 -13.12 -12.01
C GLN A 50 -6.77 -13.62 -11.09
N PHE A 51 -7.25 -12.81 -10.15
CA PHE A 51 -8.32 -13.16 -9.22
C PHE A 51 -9.67 -12.73 -9.80
N SER A 52 -10.56 -13.70 -10.01
CA SER A 52 -11.98 -13.46 -10.32
C SER A 52 -12.75 -12.93 -9.11
N THR A 53 -12.25 -13.18 -7.90
CA THR A 53 -12.83 -12.75 -6.62
C THR A 53 -12.46 -11.33 -6.22
N LEU A 54 -11.59 -10.66 -6.98
CA LEU A 54 -11.13 -9.29 -6.75
C LEU A 54 -11.56 -8.35 -7.87
N GLU A 55 -11.92 -7.13 -7.49
CA GLU A 55 -12.14 -6.04 -8.43
C GLU A 55 -11.15 -4.91 -8.12
N LEU A 56 -10.24 -4.62 -9.05
CA LEU A 56 -9.33 -3.50 -8.92
C LEU A 56 -10.07 -2.18 -9.16
N VAL A 57 -10.12 -1.35 -8.11
CA VAL A 57 -10.77 -0.04 -8.10
C VAL A 57 -9.81 1.04 -8.59
N THR A 58 -8.51 0.84 -8.40
CA THR A 58 -7.49 1.74 -8.93
C THR A 58 -7.55 1.76 -10.47
N PRO A 59 -7.69 2.94 -11.12
CA PRO A 59 -7.75 3.04 -12.58
C PRO A 59 -6.51 2.46 -13.25
N ALA A 60 -6.68 1.84 -14.42
CA ALA A 60 -5.56 1.32 -15.21
C ALA A 60 -4.84 2.41 -16.03
N ALA A 61 -5.50 3.54 -16.27
CA ALA A 61 -4.99 4.60 -17.13
C ALA A 61 -3.62 5.13 -16.63
N PRO A 62 -2.61 5.26 -17.52
CA PRO A 62 -1.32 5.81 -17.15
C PRO A 62 -1.44 7.18 -16.47
N GLY A 63 -0.70 7.38 -15.38
CA GLY A 63 -0.71 8.64 -14.62
C GLY A 63 -1.85 8.79 -13.61
N GLN A 64 -2.80 7.85 -13.55
CA GLN A 64 -3.87 7.82 -12.53
C GLN A 64 -3.59 6.90 -11.34
N TRP A 65 -2.35 6.40 -11.24
CA TRP A 65 -1.91 5.52 -10.16
C TRP A 65 -0.40 5.65 -9.92
N ALA A 66 0.02 5.24 -8.73
CA ALA A 66 1.40 5.22 -8.27
C ALA A 66 1.64 3.92 -7.48
N GLY A 67 2.31 3.98 -6.32
CA GLY A 67 2.57 2.81 -5.47
C GLY A 67 1.38 2.26 -4.68
N ILE A 68 0.14 2.70 -4.94
CA ILE A 68 -1.03 2.27 -4.18
C ILE A 68 -2.05 1.63 -5.12
N LEU A 69 -2.45 0.40 -4.79
CA LEU A 69 -3.53 -0.32 -5.45
C LEU A 69 -4.65 -0.58 -4.44
N THR A 70 -5.88 -0.36 -4.87
CA THR A 70 -7.09 -0.60 -4.09
C THR A 70 -7.91 -1.68 -4.79
N ALA A 71 -8.31 -2.72 -4.05
CA ALA A 71 -9.07 -3.85 -4.56
C ALA A 71 -10.29 -4.14 -3.67
N ARG A 72 -11.47 -4.22 -4.27
CA ARG A 72 -12.70 -4.67 -3.61
C ARG A 72 -12.75 -6.20 -3.62
N VAL A 73 -13.30 -6.78 -2.56
CA VAL A 73 -13.52 -8.23 -2.42
C VAL A 73 -15.01 -8.48 -2.15
N PRO A 74 -15.83 -8.67 -3.19
CA PRO A 74 -17.27 -8.85 -3.02
C PRO A 74 -17.61 -10.01 -2.07
N GLY A 75 -18.58 -9.79 -1.18
CA GLY A 75 -19.05 -10.81 -0.25
C GLY A 75 -18.10 -11.13 0.92
N ARG A 76 -17.05 -10.31 1.13
CA ARG A 76 -16.12 -10.46 2.26
C ARG A 76 -16.11 -9.21 3.13
N GLU A 77 -16.05 -9.42 4.44
CA GLU A 77 -15.74 -8.36 5.40
C GLU A 77 -14.22 -8.14 5.38
N ILE A 78 -13.79 -6.89 5.17
CA ILE A 78 -12.38 -6.57 4.93
C ILE A 78 -11.53 -6.68 6.20
N ALA A 79 -12.07 -6.35 7.38
CA ALA A 79 -11.32 -6.48 8.63
C ALA A 79 -10.92 -7.95 8.90
N ASP A 80 -11.79 -8.92 8.61
CA ASP A 80 -11.55 -10.34 8.74
C ASP A 80 -10.44 -10.80 7.80
N VAL A 81 -10.50 -10.37 6.52
CA VAL A 81 -9.44 -10.66 5.54
C VAL A 81 -8.10 -10.10 6.03
N LEU A 82 -8.08 -8.83 6.46
CA LEU A 82 -6.87 -8.19 6.98
C LEU A 82 -6.31 -8.89 8.22
N GLU A 83 -7.20 -9.38 9.09
CA GLU A 83 -6.78 -10.05 10.32
C GLU A 83 -6.15 -11.41 10.04
N VAL A 84 -6.70 -12.19 9.10
CA VAL A 84 -6.10 -13.45 8.67
C VAL A 84 -4.76 -13.22 7.97
N LEU A 85 -4.69 -12.25 7.04
CA LEU A 85 -3.43 -11.88 6.38
C LEU A 85 -2.34 -11.53 7.41
N ARG A 86 -2.69 -10.75 8.43
CA ARG A 86 -1.76 -10.32 9.48
C ARG A 86 -1.34 -11.47 10.40
N ARG A 87 -2.30 -12.22 10.95
CA ARG A 87 -2.01 -13.23 11.99
C ARG A 87 -1.42 -14.51 11.42
N VAL A 88 -1.93 -14.97 10.28
CA VAL A 88 -1.58 -16.28 9.70
C VAL A 88 -0.43 -16.13 8.72
N HIS A 89 -0.51 -15.14 7.82
CA HIS A 89 0.45 -15.00 6.72
C HIS A 89 1.56 -13.96 6.96
N ARG A 90 1.49 -13.22 8.08
CA ARG A 90 2.41 -12.11 8.40
C ARG A 90 2.46 -11.02 7.33
N VAL A 91 1.37 -10.87 6.58
CA VAL A 91 1.22 -9.84 5.54
C VAL A 91 0.43 -8.68 6.11
N ARG A 92 0.95 -7.45 5.96
CA ARG A 92 0.26 -6.25 6.43
C ARG A 92 -0.07 -5.32 5.27
N ILE A 93 -1.36 -5.21 4.98
CA ILE A 93 -1.93 -4.21 4.09
C ILE A 93 -3.00 -3.41 4.85
N GLY A 94 -3.45 -2.30 4.27
CA GLY A 94 -4.48 -1.44 4.87
C GLY A 94 -5.87 -1.72 4.31
N SER A 95 -6.84 -0.95 4.78
CA SER A 95 -8.11 -0.76 4.09
C SER A 95 -8.29 0.70 3.69
N ALA A 96 -9.02 0.93 2.60
CA ALA A 96 -9.49 2.25 2.17
C ALA A 96 -11.01 2.27 2.11
N PRO A 97 -11.69 3.38 2.44
CA PRO A 97 -13.10 3.53 2.14
C PRO A 97 -13.32 3.54 0.62
N LEU A 98 -14.41 2.93 0.16
CA LEU A 98 -14.84 3.04 -1.24
C LEU A 98 -15.63 4.34 -1.43
N PRO A 99 -15.27 5.19 -2.41
CA PRO A 99 -16.06 6.39 -2.68
C PRO A 99 -17.51 6.05 -3.02
N GLY A 100 -18.46 6.65 -2.31
CA GLY A 100 -19.89 6.44 -2.55
C GLY A 100 -20.48 5.15 -1.96
N SER A 101 -19.75 4.45 -1.08
CA SER A 101 -20.25 3.27 -0.36
C SER A 101 -19.75 3.27 1.09
N ASP A 102 -20.48 2.61 1.98
CA ASP A 102 -20.02 2.31 3.35
C ASP A 102 -19.03 1.12 3.38
N GLU A 103 -18.83 0.46 2.24
CA GLU A 103 -17.87 -0.63 2.08
C GLU A 103 -16.42 -0.14 2.15
N ARG A 104 -15.55 -1.04 2.60
CA ARG A 104 -14.09 -0.85 2.56
C ARG A 104 -13.50 -1.76 1.50
N ALA A 105 -12.34 -1.38 0.99
CA ALA A 105 -11.53 -2.16 0.06
C ALA A 105 -10.15 -2.43 0.65
N LEU A 106 -9.47 -3.46 0.15
CA LEU A 106 -8.06 -3.71 0.45
C LEU A 106 -7.22 -2.57 -0.14
N ARG A 107 -6.27 -2.05 0.64
CA ARG A 107 -5.32 -1.03 0.21
C ARG A 107 -3.90 -1.58 0.31
N ILE A 108 -3.31 -1.84 -0.85
CA ILE A 108 -1.95 -2.36 -1.00
C ILE A 108 -1.05 -1.16 -1.29
N SER A 109 -0.07 -0.91 -0.43
CA SER A 109 0.82 0.25 -0.54
C SER A 109 2.26 -0.21 -0.64
N LEU A 110 2.77 -0.16 -1.86
CA LEU A 110 4.12 -0.57 -2.22
C LEU A 110 5.07 0.61 -2.08
N ASN A 111 6.26 0.32 -1.60
CA ASN A 111 7.33 1.27 -1.43
C ASN A 111 8.65 0.70 -1.98
N ILE A 112 9.70 1.51 -2.03
CA ILE A 112 11.00 1.16 -2.63
C ILE A 112 11.70 -0.03 -1.98
N PHE A 113 11.39 -0.30 -0.72
CA PHE A 113 11.96 -1.39 0.05
C PHE A 113 11.18 -2.69 -0.10
N ASN A 114 10.06 -2.68 -0.85
CA ASN A 114 9.36 -3.92 -1.16
C ASN A 114 10.06 -4.70 -2.28
N SER A 115 9.83 -6.01 -2.25
CA SER A 115 10.36 -6.97 -3.22
C SER A 115 9.24 -7.61 -4.06
N HIS A 116 9.62 -8.30 -5.13
CA HIS A 116 8.69 -9.18 -5.83
C HIS A 116 8.22 -10.32 -4.92
N ASP A 117 9.11 -10.84 -4.06
CA ASP A 117 8.78 -11.92 -3.12
C ASP A 117 7.73 -11.47 -2.09
N ASP A 118 7.75 -10.20 -1.65
CA ASP A 118 6.70 -9.65 -0.78
C ASP A 118 5.33 -9.68 -1.48
N ILE A 119 5.32 -9.37 -2.78
CA ILE A 119 4.11 -9.42 -3.61
C ILE A 119 3.67 -10.87 -3.76
N GLU A 120 4.58 -11.81 -4.01
CA GLU A 120 4.25 -13.23 -4.10
C GLU A 120 3.68 -13.78 -2.80
N GLN A 121 4.24 -13.37 -1.65
CA GLN A 121 3.71 -13.75 -0.35
C GLN A 121 2.29 -13.20 -0.15
N LEU A 122 2.03 -11.94 -0.53
CA LEU A 122 0.69 -11.37 -0.51
C LEU A 122 -0.27 -12.16 -1.41
N ILE A 123 0.12 -12.45 -2.66
CA ILE A 123 -0.73 -13.14 -3.63
C ILE A 123 -1.07 -14.56 -3.16
N ASN A 124 -0.08 -15.30 -2.64
CA ASN A 124 -0.30 -16.63 -2.10
C ASN A 124 -1.20 -16.60 -0.86
N ALA A 125 -1.03 -15.61 0.02
CA ALA A 125 -1.93 -15.41 1.15
C ALA A 125 -3.36 -15.11 0.70
N LEU A 126 -3.55 -14.21 -0.27
CA LEU A 126 -4.87 -13.90 -0.82
C LEU A 126 -5.55 -15.14 -1.43
N ARG A 127 -4.82 -15.97 -2.18
CA ARG A 127 -5.39 -17.23 -2.74
C ARG A 127 -5.99 -18.12 -1.66
N VAL A 128 -5.33 -18.22 -0.49
CA VAL A 128 -5.82 -19.01 0.64
C VAL A 128 -7.03 -18.36 1.31
N VAL A 129 -7.02 -17.04 1.50
CA VAL A 129 -8.04 -16.33 2.29
C VAL A 129 -9.33 -16.10 1.49
N ILE A 130 -9.22 -15.72 0.22
CA ILE A 130 -10.36 -15.29 -0.59
C ILE A 130 -10.61 -16.15 -1.83
N GLY A 131 -9.73 -17.12 -2.14
CA GLY A 131 -9.81 -17.92 -3.37
C GLY A 131 -9.24 -17.20 -4.59
N THR A 132 -9.30 -17.85 -5.75
CA THR A 132 -8.98 -17.24 -7.06
C THR A 132 -10.26 -16.95 -7.81
#